data_AF-A0A7L3CFB3-F1
#
_entry.id   AF-A0A7L3CFB3-F1
#
_cell.length_a   1.000
_cell.length_b   1.000
_cell.length_c   1.000
_cell.angle_alpha   90.00
_cell.angle_beta   90.00
_cell.angle_gamma   90.00
#
_symmetry.space_group_name_H-M   'P 1'
#
loop_
_entity.id
_entity.type
_entity.pdbx_description
1 polymer ?
#
loop_
_entity_poly.entity_id
_entity_poly.type
_entity_poly.pdbx_seq_one_letter_code
_entity_poly.pdbx_strand_id
1 'polypeptide(L)'
;QATVTQLPSVSANPGQTVQITCSGSSDGYYGWYHPKPGSAPITVIYSNNKRPSGIPSRFSGSLSGSTGTLTISGVQAEDEAVYYCGGGDGSADQHPGALRG
;
A
#
# COMPACT_ATOMS: atom_id res chain seq x y z
N GLN A 1 -25.19 -7.42 13.31
CA GLN A 1 -24.19 -6.45 13.80
C GLN A 1 -22.98 -6.55 12.87
N ALA A 2 -22.69 -5.52 12.07
CA ALA A 2 -21.51 -5.51 11.22
C ALA A 2 -20.33 -5.02 12.05
N THR A 3 -19.33 -5.88 12.29
CA THR A 3 -18.07 -5.51 12.91
C THR A 3 -17.26 -4.66 11.93
N VAL A 4 -17.06 -3.38 12.24
CA VAL A 4 -16.08 -2.55 11.53
C VAL A 4 -14.71 -3.03 11.98
N THR A 5 -14.07 -3.88 11.19
CA THR A 5 -12.67 -4.24 11.41
C THR A 5 -11.83 -3.05 11.00
N GLN A 6 -11.46 -2.21 11.97
CA GLN A 6 -10.50 -1.13 11.75
C GLN A 6 -9.17 -1.76 11.33
N LEU A 7 -8.72 -1.44 10.12
CA LEU A 7 -7.49 -1.96 9.55
C LEU A 7 -6.28 -1.47 10.33
N PRO A 8 -5.16 -2.22 10.32
CA PRO A 8 -3.94 -1.78 10.98
C PRO A 8 -3.50 -0.45 10.37
N SER A 9 -3.64 0.62 11.17
CA SER A 9 -3.07 1.92 10.85
C SER A 9 -1.63 1.96 11.36
N VAL A 10 -0.69 2.29 10.49
CA VAL A 10 0.69 2.55 10.88
C VAL A 10 0.89 4.05 11.03
N SER A 11 1.68 4.46 12.03
CA SER A 11 2.03 5.87 12.28
C SER A 11 3.52 6.08 12.05
N ALA A 12 3.89 7.18 11.41
CA ALA A 12 5.28 7.52 11.14
C ALA A 12 5.50 9.03 11.10
N ASN A 13 6.55 9.51 11.78
CA ASN A 13 6.95 10.90 11.71
C ASN A 13 7.66 11.21 10.38
N PRO A 14 7.65 12.48 9.94
CA PRO A 14 8.41 12.90 8.77
C PRO A 14 9.88 12.48 8.84
N GLY A 15 10.39 11.91 7.74
CA GLY A 15 11.76 11.40 7.66
C GLY A 15 11.95 9.95 8.12
N GLN A 16 10.96 9.34 8.79
CA GLN A 16 11.03 7.92 9.16
C GLN A 16 10.74 6.99 7.97
N THR A 17 11.06 5.71 8.15
CA THR A 17 10.66 4.64 7.23
C THR A 17 9.47 3.92 7.80
N VAL A 18 8.45 3.69 6.99
CA VAL A 18 7.26 2.92 7.36
C VAL A 18 7.04 1.76 6.41
N GLN A 19 6.47 0.68 6.95
CA GLN A 19 6.09 -0.51 6.20
C GLN A 19 4.60 -0.77 6.35
N ILE A 20 3.91 -0.84 5.23
CA ILE A 20 2.49 -1.19 5.14
C ILE A 20 2.43 -2.61 4.58
N THR A 21 1.77 -3.52 5.27
CA THR A 21 1.68 -4.91 4.85
C THR A 21 0.27 -5.27 4.42
N CYS A 22 0.19 -6.23 3.51
CA CYS A 22 -1.04 -6.75 2.95
C CYS A 22 -0.89 -8.26 2.75
N SER A 23 -1.86 -9.03 3.24
CA SER A 23 -1.92 -10.47 3.07
C SER A 23 -3.32 -10.86 2.63
N GLY A 24 -3.44 -11.89 1.79
CA GLY A 24 -4.73 -12.37 1.30
C GLY A 24 -4.73 -12.85 -0.15
N SER A 25 -3.76 -12.43 -0.98
CA SER A 25 -3.65 -12.94 -2.36
C SER A 25 -3.08 -14.36 -2.36
N SER A 26 -3.82 -15.28 -3.00
CA SER A 26 -3.36 -16.64 -3.31
C SER A 26 -2.31 -16.66 -4.41
N ASP A 27 -2.30 -15.63 -5.26
CA ASP A 27 -1.54 -15.63 -6.50
C ASP A 27 -0.13 -15.07 -6.35
N GLY A 28 0.19 -14.50 -5.18
CA GLY A 28 1.51 -13.92 -4.91
C GLY A 28 1.79 -12.69 -5.76
N TYR A 29 0.76 -11.92 -6.10
CA TYR A 29 0.90 -10.66 -6.83
C TYR A 29 0.19 -9.53 -6.09
N TYR A 30 0.92 -8.47 -5.78
CA TYR A 30 0.41 -7.28 -5.15
C TYR A 30 0.72 -6.03 -5.97
N GLY A 31 -0.32 -5.23 -6.22
CA GLY A 31 -0.21 -3.82 -6.55
C GLY A 31 -0.52 -2.94 -5.35
N TRP A 32 0.07 -1.75 -5.29
CA TRP A 32 -0.16 -0.74 -4.27
C TRP A 32 -0.64 0.56 -4.90
N TYR A 33 -1.66 1.17 -4.30
CA TYR A 33 -2.33 2.35 -4.84
C TYR A 33 -2.49 3.44 -3.78
N HIS A 34 -2.17 4.67 -4.17
CA HIS A 34 -2.36 5.88 -3.37
C HIS A 34 -3.67 6.57 -3.79
N PRO A 35 -4.56 6.92 -2.85
CA PRO A 35 -5.80 7.60 -3.17
C PRO A 35 -5.52 9.02 -3.69
N LYS A 36 -6.31 9.48 -4.67
CA LYS A 36 -6.24 10.85 -5.16
C LYS A 36 -7.62 11.48 -5.07
N PRO A 37 -7.82 12.52 -4.23
CA PRO A 37 -9.12 13.18 -4.12
C PRO A 37 -9.62 13.66 -5.48
N GLY A 38 -10.85 13.28 -5.85
CA GLY A 38 -11.47 13.70 -7.12
C GLY A 38 -10.86 13.07 -8.38
N SER A 39 -10.10 11.98 -8.26
CA SER A 39 -9.48 11.30 -9.40
C SER A 39 -9.31 9.80 -9.16
N ALA A 40 -8.92 9.07 -10.20
CA ALA A 40 -8.55 7.66 -10.06
C ALA A 40 -7.33 7.49 -9.12
N PRO A 41 -7.26 6.39 -8.34
CA PRO A 41 -6.08 6.05 -7.55
C PRO A 41 -4.80 6.01 -8.40
N ILE A 42 -3.69 6.45 -7.81
CA ILE A 42 -2.37 6.38 -8.46
C ILE A 42 -1.72 5.05 -8.09
N THR A 43 -1.24 4.30 -9.08
CA THR A 43 -0.41 3.12 -8.83
C THR A 43 0.99 3.55 -8.34
N VAL A 44 1.38 3.07 -7.17
CA VAL A 44 2.67 3.34 -6.53
C VAL A 44 3.65 2.21 -6.80
N ILE A 45 3.20 0.96 -6.66
CA ILE A 45 3.96 -0.25 -6.97
C ILE A 45 3.04 -1.23 -7.70
N TYR A 46 3.57 -1.95 -8.68
CA TYR A 46 2.89 -3.05 -9.37
C TYR A 46 3.82 -4.26 -9.45
N SER A 47 3.25 -5.44 -9.74
CA SER A 47 4.00 -6.69 -9.83
C SER A 47 4.97 -6.89 -8.65
N ASN A 48 4.49 -6.68 -7.43
CA ASN A 48 5.22 -6.81 -6.15
C ASN A 48 6.30 -5.78 -5.87
N ASN A 49 7.12 -5.39 -6.86
CA ASN A 49 8.31 -4.56 -6.64
C ASN A 49 8.59 -3.54 -7.74
N LYS A 50 7.77 -3.48 -8.80
CA LYS A 50 7.98 -2.55 -9.91
C LYS A 50 7.34 -1.22 -9.58
N ARG A 51 8.13 -0.15 -9.67
CA ARG A 51 7.66 1.22 -9.45
C ARG A 51 7.45 1.92 -10.81
N PRO A 52 6.26 2.50 -11.08
CA PRO A 52 6.04 3.27 -12.31
C PRO A 52 6.97 4.49 -12.40
N SER A 53 7.23 4.96 -13.63
CA SER A 53 7.94 6.22 -13.85
C SER A 53 7.16 7.39 -13.25
N GLY A 54 7.85 8.31 -12.58
CA GLY A 54 7.23 9.47 -11.92
C GLY A 54 6.83 9.23 -10.46
N ILE A 55 6.87 7.99 -9.97
CA ILE A 55 6.72 7.71 -8.54
C ILE A 55 8.08 7.89 -7.83
N PRO A 56 8.14 8.63 -6.71
CA PRO A 56 9.39 8.91 -6.00
C PRO A 56 10.17 7.65 -5.58
N SER A 57 11.50 7.75 -5.56
CA SER A 57 12.39 6.63 -5.22
C SER A 57 12.23 6.10 -3.80
N ARG A 58 11.63 6.90 -2.91
CA ARG A 58 11.30 6.52 -1.52
C ARG A 58 10.32 5.36 -1.39
N PHE A 59 9.51 5.09 -2.41
CA PHE A 59 8.56 3.99 -2.41
C PHE A 59 9.20 2.71 -2.94
N SER A 60 9.09 1.61 -2.23
CA SER A 60 9.50 0.29 -2.72
C SER A 60 8.53 -0.80 -2.28
N GLY A 61 8.43 -1.86 -3.06
CA GLY A 61 7.58 -2.99 -2.74
C GLY A 61 8.38 -4.29 -2.61
N SER A 62 7.89 -5.18 -1.77
CA SER A 62 8.40 -6.54 -1.62
C SER A 62 7.26 -7.52 -1.37
N LEU A 63 7.58 -8.81 -1.55
CA LEU A 63 6.69 -9.93 -1.26
C LEU A 63 7.48 -10.96 -0.47
N SER A 64 6.91 -11.42 0.64
CA SER A 64 7.43 -12.53 1.42
C SER A 64 6.31 -13.53 1.69
N GLY A 65 6.43 -14.74 1.15
CA GLY A 65 5.34 -15.72 1.17
C GLY A 65 4.08 -15.16 0.50
N SER A 66 2.99 -15.08 1.25
CA SER A 66 1.71 -14.48 0.82
C SER A 66 1.51 -13.04 1.31
N THR A 67 2.54 -12.39 1.87
CA THR A 67 2.44 -11.03 2.41
C THR A 67 3.22 -10.05 1.54
N GLY A 68 2.50 -9.14 0.88
CA GLY A 68 3.07 -7.97 0.21
C GLY A 68 3.38 -6.86 1.21
N THR A 69 4.46 -6.13 0.96
CA THR A 69 4.88 -4.99 1.80
C THR A 69 5.20 -3.79 0.93
N LEU A 70 4.60 -2.64 1.23
CA LEU A 70 5.01 -1.33 0.73
C LEU A 70 5.91 -0.67 1.78
N THR A 71 7.11 -0.29 1.37
CA THR A 71 8.04 0.49 2.20
C THR A 71 8.11 1.90 1.68
N ILE A 72 7.94 2.88 2.56
CA ILE A 72 8.09 4.31 2.26
C ILE A 72 9.21 4.84 3.15
N SER A 73 10.33 5.18 2.55
CA SER A 73 11.52 5.68 3.27
C SER A 73 11.55 7.20 3.25
N GLY A 74 11.67 7.85 4.42
CA GLY A 74 11.63 9.30 4.48
C GLY A 74 10.22 9.82 4.21
N VAL A 75 9.26 9.34 5.01
CA VAL A 75 7.85 9.74 4.98
C VAL A 75 7.72 11.27 4.97
N GLN A 76 6.81 11.76 4.13
CA GLN A 76 6.47 13.17 4.03
C GLN A 76 5.01 13.40 4.47
N ALA A 77 4.63 14.65 4.74
CA ALA A 77 3.26 14.96 5.16
C ALA A 77 2.24 14.57 4.09
N GLU A 78 2.62 14.61 2.82
CA GLU A 78 1.77 14.24 1.68
C GLU A 78 1.56 12.72 1.56
N ASP A 79 2.37 11.91 2.25
CA ASP A 79 2.26 10.45 2.22
C ASP A 79 1.15 9.93 3.16
N GLU A 80 0.57 10.80 4.02
CA GLU A 80 -0.53 10.44 4.91
C GLU A 80 -1.81 10.11 4.11
N ALA A 81 -2.10 8.82 4.00
CA ALA A 81 -3.22 8.32 3.21
C ALA A 81 -3.60 6.88 3.57
N VAL A 82 -4.81 6.47 3.15
CA VAL A 82 -5.20 5.06 3.13
C VAL A 82 -4.70 4.44 1.82
N TYR A 83 -3.63 3.67 1.88
CA TYR A 83 -3.11 2.92 0.75
C TYR A 83 -3.96 1.67 0.52
N TYR A 84 -4.12 1.27 -0.73
CA TYR A 84 -4.82 0.04 -1.07
C TYR A 84 -3.84 -0.95 -1.69
N CYS A 85 -3.94 -2.23 -1.32
CA CYS A 85 -3.30 -3.31 -2.05
C CYS A 85 -4.35 -4.11 -2.82
N GLY A 86 -3.95 -4.73 -3.93
CA GLY A 86 -4.81 -5.63 -4.70
C GLY A 86 -4.03 -6.83 -5.25
N GLY A 87 -4.68 -8.00 -5.19
CA GLY A 87 -4.25 -9.26 -5.81
C GLY A 87 -4.30 -9.23 -7.34
N GLY A 88 -3.52 -10.09 -8.00
CA GLY A 88 -3.59 -10.31 -9.46
C GLY A 88 -4.71 -11.28 -9.88
N ASP A 89 -5.18 -12.09 -8.94
CA ASP A 89 -6.42 -12.85 -9.01
C ASP A 89 -7.58 -11.86 -9.16
N GLY A 90 -8.40 -11.99 -10.21
CA GLY A 90 -9.56 -11.13 -10.47
C GLY A 90 -10.67 -11.15 -9.41
N SER A 91 -10.39 -11.69 -8.22
CA SER A 91 -11.19 -11.60 -7.00
C SER A 91 -10.87 -10.25 -6.33
N ALA A 92 -11.85 -9.36 -6.29
CA ALA A 92 -11.73 -7.99 -5.83
C ALA A 92 -11.55 -7.85 -4.30
N ASP A 93 -10.68 -8.65 -3.67
CA ASP A 93 -10.31 -8.52 -2.27
C ASP A 93 -9.25 -7.42 -2.13
N GLN A 94 -9.68 -6.17 -2.33
CA GLN A 94 -8.87 -5.00 -2.03
C GLN A 94 -8.75 -4.87 -0.51
N HIS A 95 -7.59 -5.22 0.05
CA HIS A 95 -7.31 -4.97 1.47
C HIS A 95 -6.78 -3.54 1.64
N PRO A 96 -7.46 -2.66 2.39
CA PRO A 96 -6.94 -1.32 2.64
C PRO A 96 -5.89 -1.35 3.77
N GLY A 97 -4.78 -0.63 3.64
CA GLY A 97 -3.80 -0.38 4.69
C GLY A 97 -3.69 1.12 4.95
N ALA A 98 -3.87 1.57 6.19
CA ALA A 98 -3.86 3.00 6.51
C ALA A 98 -2.48 3.45 7.00
N LEU A 99 -1.91 4.50 6.40
CA LEU A 99 -0.79 5.25 6.95
C LEU A 99 -1.30 6.58 7.51
N ARG A 100 -1.01 6.84 8.79
CA ARG A 100 -1.37 8.07 9.50
C ARG A 100 -0.10 8.83 9.91
N GLY A 101 -0.10 10.15 9.83
CA GLY A 101 0.98 11.03 10.29
C GLY A 101 1.01 11.22 11.80
#